data_AF-A0A7S3WL87-F1
#
_entry.id   AF-A0A7S3WL87-F1
#
_cell.length_a   1.000
_cell.length_b   1.000
_cell.length_c   1.000
_cell.angle_alpha   90.00
_cell.angle_beta   90.00
_cell.angle_gamma   90.00
#
_symmetry.space_group_name_H-M   'P 1'
#
loop_
_entity.id
_entity.type
_entity.pdbx_description
1 polymer ?
#
loop_
_entity_poly.entity_id
_entity_poly.type
_entity_poly.pdbx_seq_one_letter_code
_entity_poly.pdbx_strand_id
1 'polypeptide(L)'
;ATMRSLNIMTAGPDVVERIEKLVALPSKGGYGEVALLAQEYSQALTAKPFTERRATLEAALATESLDLDSICAQSAAEGGTELLGDLLGCDSAQVRSNALKALVKRTYRSFNVQDMEVTDEGPSKLSGTYKFQLPTSTADARQG
;
A
#
# COMPACT_ATOMS: atom_id res chain seq x y z
N ALA A 1 31.09 2.10 5.45
CA ALA A 1 30.36 1.36 6.51
C ALA A 1 29.52 0.30 5.82
N THR A 2 29.82 -0.97 6.06
CA THR A 2 29.24 -2.11 5.35
C THR A 2 27.83 -2.37 5.84
N MET A 3 26.83 -2.35 4.95
CA MET A 3 25.47 -2.80 5.26
C MET A 3 25.53 -4.26 5.69
N ARG A 4 25.46 -4.51 7.00
CA ARG A 4 25.21 -5.86 7.53
C ARG A 4 23.77 -6.19 7.20
N SER A 5 23.58 -7.04 6.19
CA SER A 5 22.37 -7.82 6.00
C SER A 5 22.11 -8.62 7.27
N LEU A 6 21.29 -8.05 8.16
CA LEU A 6 20.86 -8.73 9.37
C LEU A 6 19.76 -9.71 8.98
N ASN A 7 20.14 -10.97 9.01
CA ASN A 7 19.25 -12.11 8.94
C ASN A 7 18.27 -11.97 10.13
N ILE A 8 17.07 -11.46 9.89
CA ILE A 8 16.00 -11.42 10.89
C ILE A 8 15.53 -12.88 11.05
N MET A 9 16.32 -13.66 11.78
CA MET A 9 15.83 -14.87 12.42
C MET A 9 14.68 -14.41 13.31
N THR A 10 13.48 -14.93 13.02
CA THR A 10 12.24 -14.75 13.78
C THR A 10 12.53 -14.43 15.25
N ALA A 11 12.40 -13.16 15.62
CA ALA A 11 12.65 -12.71 16.97
C ALA A 11 11.64 -13.42 17.91
N GLY A 12 12.14 -14.03 18.98
CA GLY A 12 11.27 -14.66 19.97
C GLY A 12 10.33 -13.62 20.61
N PRO A 13 9.17 -14.05 21.19
CA PRO A 13 8.17 -13.14 21.74
C PRO A 13 8.72 -12.15 22.78
N ASP A 14 9.73 -12.55 23.57
CA ASP A 14 10.44 -11.68 24.54
C ASP A 14 11.16 -10.48 23.87
N VAL A 15 11.68 -10.67 22.65
CA VAL A 15 12.37 -9.60 21.91
C VAL A 15 11.38 -8.57 21.37
N VAL A 16 10.22 -9.03 20.88
CA VAL A 16 9.14 -8.14 20.42
C VAL A 16 8.63 -7.27 21.57
N GLU A 17 8.34 -7.87 22.73
CA GLU A 17 7.87 -7.16 23.91
C GLU A 17 8.87 -6.08 24.40
N ARG A 18 10.17 -6.38 24.34
CA ARG A 18 11.23 -5.42 24.71
C ARG A 18 11.30 -4.26 23.72
N ILE A 19 11.14 -4.53 22.43
CA ILE A 19 11.15 -3.49 21.41
C ILE A 19 9.93 -2.57 21.57
N GLU A 20 8.74 -3.11 21.85
CA GLU A 20 7.55 -2.32 22.14
C GLU A 20 7.75 -1.40 23.36
N LYS A 21 8.40 -1.89 24.42
CA LYS A 21 8.75 -1.07 25.59
C LYS A 21 9.71 0.07 25.24
N LEU A 22 10.65 -0.15 24.32
CA LEU A 22 11.58 0.88 23.84
C LEU A 22 10.88 1.93 22.96
N VAL A 23 9.92 1.51 22.14
CA VAL A 23 9.08 2.43 21.34
C VAL A 23 8.27 3.37 22.24
N ALA A 24 7.79 2.89 23.38
CA ALA A 24 6.99 3.67 24.31
C ALA A 24 7.78 4.69 25.16
N LEU A 25 9.11 4.77 24.98
CA LEU A 25 9.93 5.71 25.74
C LEU A 25 9.59 7.17 25.40
N PRO A 26 9.55 8.07 26.40
CA PRO A 26 9.27 9.48 26.15
C PRO A 26 10.40 10.14 25.36
N SER A 27 10.04 11.01 24.41
CA SER A 27 11.02 11.79 23.63
C SER A 27 11.79 12.79 24.49
N LYS A 28 11.22 13.21 25.63
CA LYS A 28 11.88 14.06 26.62
C LYS A 28 12.87 13.24 27.43
N GLY A 29 14.10 13.74 27.61
CA GLY A 29 15.14 13.06 28.38
C GLY A 29 16.21 12.34 27.55
N GLY A 30 16.25 12.54 26.23
CA GLY A 30 17.33 12.05 25.36
C GLY A 30 17.11 10.68 24.71
N TYR A 31 15.97 10.03 24.97
CA TYR A 31 15.64 8.71 24.40
C TYR A 31 15.06 8.75 22.98
N GLY A 32 14.95 9.93 22.36
CA GLY A 32 14.30 10.08 21.05
C GLY A 32 14.90 9.19 19.96
N GLU A 33 16.23 9.10 19.88
CA GLU A 33 16.91 8.26 18.89
C GLU A 33 16.69 6.77 19.15
N VAL A 34 16.65 6.35 20.43
CA VAL A 34 16.41 4.96 20.82
C VAL A 34 14.97 4.55 20.52
N ALA A 35 14.01 5.42 20.83
CA ALA A 35 12.59 5.18 20.53
C ALA A 35 12.36 5.09 19.02
N LEU A 36 13.00 5.96 18.23
CA LEU A 36 12.91 5.94 16.77
C LEU A 36 13.54 4.69 16.16
N LEU A 37 14.72 4.28 16.63
CA LEU A 37 15.36 3.05 16.20
C LEU A 37 14.54 1.81 16.58
N ALA A 38 13.99 1.77 17.80
CA ALA A 38 13.09 0.70 18.24
C ALA A 38 11.83 0.65 17.37
N GLN A 39 11.33 1.79 16.91
CA GLN A 39 10.17 1.86 16.03
C GLN A 39 10.50 1.27 14.65
N GLU A 40 11.67 1.55 14.09
CA GLU A 40 12.14 0.94 12.84
C GLU A 40 12.23 -0.59 12.97
N TYR A 41 12.82 -1.10 14.06
CA TYR A 41 12.89 -2.54 14.33
C TYR A 41 11.50 -3.16 14.54
N SER A 42 10.61 -2.48 15.26
CA SER A 42 9.23 -2.95 15.46
C SER A 42 8.51 -3.08 14.12
N GLN A 43 8.65 -2.10 13.23
CA GLN A 43 8.06 -2.14 11.89
C GLN A 43 8.64 -3.28 11.06
N ALA A 44 9.96 -3.50 11.11
CA ALA A 44 10.59 -4.60 10.38
C ALA A 44 10.15 -5.98 10.90
N LEU A 45 9.95 -6.14 12.21
CA LEU A 45 9.53 -7.40 12.83
C LEU A 45 8.04 -7.70 12.64
N THR A 46 7.21 -6.67 12.61
CA THR A 46 5.75 -6.81 12.42
C THR A 46 5.33 -6.74 10.95
N ALA A 47 6.26 -6.46 10.04
CA ALA A 47 6.02 -6.46 8.61
C ALA A 47 5.56 -7.85 8.16
N LYS A 48 4.30 -7.93 7.72
CA LYS A 48 3.73 -9.16 7.18
C LYS A 48 4.50 -9.62 5.93
N PRO A 49 4.75 -10.94 5.77
CA PRO A 49 5.31 -11.50 4.55
C PRO A 49 4.52 -11.08 3.31
N PHE A 50 5.20 -10.96 2.16
CA PHE A 50 4.56 -10.54 0.90
C PHE A 50 3.33 -11.40 0.57
N THR A 51 3.44 -12.73 0.68
CA THR A 51 2.35 -13.68 0.39
C THR A 51 1.11 -13.43 1.25
N GLU A 52 1.28 -13.10 2.53
CA GLU A 52 0.16 -12.79 3.43
C GLU A 52 -0.48 -11.44 3.08
N ARG A 53 0.35 -10.44 2.76
CA ARG A 53 -0.14 -9.11 2.32
C ARG A 53 -0.92 -9.22 1.00
N ARG A 54 -0.40 -9.99 0.05
CA ARG A 54 -1.05 -10.32 -1.22
C ARG A 54 -2.40 -11.00 -1.00
N ALA A 55 -2.45 -12.05 -0.20
CA ALA A 55 -3.70 -12.76 0.09
C ALA A 55 -4.75 -11.87 0.79
N THR A 56 -4.30 -11.00 1.70
CA THR A 56 -5.18 -10.02 2.36
C THR A 56 -5.77 -9.04 1.35
N LEU A 57 -4.96 -8.52 0.44
CA LEU A 57 -5.40 -7.57 -0.59
C LEU A 57 -6.30 -8.26 -1.64
N GLU A 58 -5.98 -9.49 -2.02
CA GLU A 58 -6.82 -10.32 -2.91
C GLU A 58 -8.23 -10.52 -2.32
N ALA A 59 -8.30 -10.89 -1.03
CA ALA A 59 -9.58 -11.04 -0.34
C ALA A 59 -10.38 -9.72 -0.29
N ALA A 60 -9.69 -8.59 -0.09
CA ALA A 60 -10.34 -7.28 -0.15
C ALA A 60 -10.90 -6.98 -1.56
N LEU A 61 -10.12 -7.20 -2.62
CA LEU A 61 -10.51 -6.94 -4.01
C LEU A 61 -11.58 -7.92 -4.54
N ALA A 62 -11.74 -9.08 -3.92
CA ALA A 62 -12.78 -10.04 -4.26
C ALA A 62 -14.18 -9.68 -3.72
N THR A 63 -14.28 -8.66 -2.85
CA THR A 63 -15.56 -8.25 -2.24
C THR A 63 -16.45 -7.52 -3.27
N GLU A 64 -17.75 -7.84 -3.31
CA GLU A 64 -18.70 -7.20 -4.24
C GLU A 64 -18.95 -5.72 -3.91
N SER A 65 -19.00 -5.36 -2.63
CA SER A 65 -19.13 -3.97 -2.14
C SER A 65 -17.76 -3.33 -1.89
N LEU A 66 -16.91 -3.33 -2.92
CA LEU A 66 -15.53 -2.84 -2.81
C LEU A 66 -15.47 -1.32 -2.67
N ASP A 67 -14.88 -0.84 -1.58
CA ASP A 67 -14.46 0.55 -1.45
C ASP A 67 -13.04 0.72 -2.02
N LEU A 68 -12.99 1.09 -3.30
CA LEU A 68 -11.72 1.34 -3.99
C LEU A 68 -10.94 2.52 -3.41
N ASP A 69 -11.61 3.52 -2.82
CA ASP A 69 -10.93 4.70 -2.28
C ASP A 69 -10.20 4.35 -0.98
N SER A 70 -10.80 3.50 -0.15
CA SER A 70 -10.13 2.92 1.02
C SER A 70 -8.87 2.14 0.63
N ILE A 71 -8.94 1.28 -0.40
CA ILE A 71 -7.76 0.53 -0.89
C ILE A 71 -6.69 1.47 -1.43
N CYS A 72 -7.07 2.51 -2.16
CA CYS A 72 -6.11 3.49 -2.70
C CYS A 72 -5.45 4.32 -1.59
N ALA A 73 -6.12 4.51 -0.45
CA ALA A 73 -5.60 5.20 0.72
C ALA A 73 -4.66 4.35 1.59
N GLN A 74 -4.63 3.02 1.41
CA GLN A 74 -3.76 2.13 2.18
C GLN A 74 -2.28 2.46 2.01
N SER A 75 -1.48 2.09 3.01
CA SER A 75 -0.02 2.22 2.97
C SER A 75 0.58 1.46 1.79
N ALA A 76 1.80 1.84 1.38
CA ALA A 76 2.51 1.10 0.32
C ALA A 76 2.78 -0.36 0.71
N ALA A 77 2.87 -0.66 2.01
CA ALA A 77 3.04 -2.01 2.50
C ALA A 77 1.79 -2.86 2.29
N GLU A 78 0.59 -2.30 2.49
CA GLU A 78 -0.67 -3.07 2.49
C GLU A 78 -1.38 -3.08 1.13
N GLY A 79 -1.35 -1.95 0.40
CA GLY A 79 -2.04 -1.75 -0.86
C GLY A 79 -1.15 -1.13 -1.93
N GLY A 80 0.16 -1.41 -1.87
CA GLY A 80 1.16 -0.85 -2.78
C GLY A 80 0.98 -1.28 -4.24
N THR A 81 1.60 -0.52 -5.14
CA THR A 81 1.60 -0.81 -6.58
C THR A 81 2.23 -2.16 -6.92
N GLU A 82 3.18 -2.64 -6.10
CA GLU A 82 3.78 -3.97 -6.23
C GLU A 82 2.75 -5.09 -6.04
N LEU A 83 1.99 -5.04 -4.94
CA LEU A 83 0.94 -6.02 -4.65
C LEU A 83 -0.19 -5.96 -5.68
N LEU A 84 -0.61 -4.75 -6.05
CA LEU A 84 -1.63 -4.55 -7.08
C LEU A 84 -1.18 -5.08 -8.45
N GLY A 85 0.09 -4.87 -8.81
CA GLY A 85 0.69 -5.37 -10.04
C GLY A 85 0.73 -6.89 -10.09
N ASP A 86 1.09 -7.54 -8.99
CA ASP A 86 1.08 -9.01 -8.90
C ASP A 86 -0.35 -9.60 -9.01
N LEU A 87 -1.34 -8.91 -8.43
CA LEU A 87 -2.75 -9.31 -8.51
C LEU A 87 -3.38 -9.15 -9.90
N LEU A 88 -2.72 -8.46 -10.84
CA LEU A 88 -3.14 -8.47 -12.25
C LEU A 88 -2.99 -9.86 -12.89
N GLY A 89 -2.15 -10.73 -12.32
CA GLY A 89 -1.99 -12.13 -12.73
C GLY A 89 -2.91 -13.10 -11.98
N CYS A 90 -3.81 -12.64 -11.12
CA CYS A 90 -4.76 -13.50 -10.38
C CYS A 90 -5.72 -14.23 -11.34
N ASP A 91 -6.16 -15.43 -10.99
CA ASP A 91 -7.12 -16.22 -11.77
C ASP A 91 -8.52 -15.57 -11.85
N SER A 92 -8.90 -14.82 -10.81
CA SER A 92 -10.20 -14.14 -10.75
C SER A 92 -10.21 -12.87 -11.61
N ALA A 93 -11.07 -12.86 -12.63
CA ALA A 93 -11.29 -11.68 -13.49
C ALA A 93 -11.76 -10.45 -12.70
N GLN A 94 -12.58 -10.65 -11.67
CA GLN A 94 -13.02 -9.59 -10.78
C GLN A 94 -11.84 -8.97 -10.03
N VAL A 95 -10.96 -9.80 -9.46
CA VAL A 95 -9.76 -9.33 -8.75
C VAL A 95 -8.83 -8.59 -9.70
N ARG A 96 -8.57 -9.12 -10.89
CA ARG A 96 -7.73 -8.45 -11.91
C ARG A 96 -8.28 -7.08 -12.29
N SER A 97 -9.58 -7.01 -12.56
CA SER A 97 -10.25 -5.76 -12.93
C SER A 97 -10.17 -4.73 -11.80
N ASN A 98 -10.45 -5.14 -10.57
CA ASN A 98 -10.38 -4.27 -9.39
C ASN A 98 -8.93 -3.85 -9.07
N ALA A 99 -7.97 -4.76 -9.22
CA ALA A 99 -6.55 -4.46 -9.05
C ALA A 99 -6.07 -3.40 -10.06
N LEU A 100 -6.48 -3.49 -11.32
CA LEU A 100 -6.16 -2.48 -12.32
C LEU A 100 -6.80 -1.12 -11.99
N LYS A 101 -8.06 -1.12 -11.55
CA LYS A 101 -8.74 0.11 -11.10
C LYS A 101 -8.01 0.79 -9.96
N ALA A 102 -7.65 0.03 -8.92
CA ALA A 102 -6.90 0.53 -7.79
C ALA A 102 -5.50 1.01 -8.22
N LEU A 103 -4.81 0.29 -9.11
CA LEU A 103 -3.50 0.66 -9.62
C LEU A 103 -3.52 2.00 -10.36
N VAL A 104 -4.50 2.20 -11.25
CA VAL A 104 -4.67 3.46 -11.99
C VAL A 104 -5.02 4.60 -11.03
N LYS A 105 -6.03 4.45 -10.17
CA LYS A 105 -6.39 5.48 -9.18
C LYS A 105 -5.21 5.85 -8.28
N ARG A 106 -4.41 4.88 -7.86
CA ARG A 106 -3.22 5.12 -7.01
C ARG A 106 -2.11 5.84 -7.76
N THR A 107 -1.87 5.46 -9.02
CA THR A 107 -0.85 6.08 -9.88
C THR A 107 -1.21 7.52 -10.20
N TYR A 108 -2.48 7.76 -10.52
CA TYR A 108 -3.02 9.08 -10.87
C TYR A 108 -3.74 9.74 -9.69
N ARG A 109 -3.34 9.47 -8.44
CA ARG A 109 -3.99 10.02 -7.23
C ARG A 109 -4.05 11.55 -7.19
N SER A 110 -3.15 12.20 -7.92
CA SER A 110 -3.09 13.66 -8.04
C SER A 110 -4.08 14.21 -9.06
N PHE A 111 -4.84 13.36 -9.76
CA PHE A 111 -5.83 13.74 -10.75
C PHE A 111 -7.19 13.16 -10.36
N ASN A 112 -8.26 13.80 -10.79
CA ASN A 112 -9.59 13.22 -10.63
C ASN A 112 -9.83 12.22 -11.76
N VAL A 113 -9.69 10.92 -11.49
CA VAL A 113 -9.95 9.84 -12.45
C VAL A 113 -11.45 9.55 -12.51
N GLN A 114 -12.04 9.65 -13.71
CA GLN A 114 -13.47 9.46 -13.99
C GLN A 114 -13.68 8.41 -15.08
N ASP A 115 -14.89 7.85 -15.15
CA ASP A 115 -15.33 6.92 -16.20
C ASP A 115 -14.35 5.77 -16.45
N MET A 116 -13.85 5.14 -15.37
CA MET A 116 -12.90 4.05 -15.53
C MET A 116 -13.62 2.74 -15.89
N GLU A 117 -13.40 2.30 -17.13
CA GLU A 117 -13.86 1.01 -17.65
C GLU A 117 -12.67 0.06 -17.81
N VAL A 118 -12.87 -1.20 -17.46
CA VAL A 118 -11.86 -2.24 -17.60
C VAL A 118 -12.41 -3.38 -18.44
N THR A 119 -11.66 -3.77 -19.45
CA THR A 119 -11.91 -4.93 -20.31
C THR A 119 -10.87 -6.00 -19.99
N ASP A 120 -11.35 -7.16 -19.52
CA ASP A 120 -10.54 -8.32 -19.17
C ASP A 120 -10.74 -9.41 -20.23
N GLU A 121 -9.73 -9.62 -21.07
CA GLU A 121 -9.69 -10.69 -22.08
C GLU A 121 -8.86 -11.89 -21.58
N GLY A 122 -8.64 -11.98 -20.27
CA GLY A 122 -7.84 -13.01 -19.61
C GLY A 122 -6.48 -12.49 -19.09
N PRO A 123 -5.68 -13.37 -18.46
CA PRO A 123 -4.45 -12.99 -17.76
C PRO A 123 -3.38 -12.33 -18.65
N SER A 124 -3.46 -12.55 -19.97
CA SER A 124 -2.48 -12.03 -20.93
C SER A 124 -2.87 -10.68 -21.54
N LYS A 125 -4.12 -10.26 -21.40
CA LYS A 125 -4.63 -9.03 -22.02
C LYS A 125 -5.72 -8.40 -21.15
N LEU A 126 -5.31 -7.38 -20.42
CA LEU A 126 -6.14 -6.55 -19.57
C LEU A 126 -5.95 -5.09 -20.01
N SER A 127 -7.05 -4.39 -20.28
CA SER A 127 -7.01 -2.98 -20.70
C SER A 127 -7.99 -2.15 -19.89
N GLY A 128 -7.60 -0.91 -19.57
CA GLY A 128 -8.46 0.05 -18.90
C GLY A 128 -8.51 1.36 -19.67
N THR A 129 -9.72 1.90 -19.86
CA THR A 129 -9.94 3.23 -20.41
C THR A 129 -10.49 4.11 -19.30
N TYR A 130 -9.96 5.32 -19.15
CA TYR A 130 -10.42 6.28 -18.15
C TYR A 130 -10.19 7.69 -18.65
N LYS A 131 -10.95 8.62 -18.08
CA LYS A 131 -10.74 10.06 -18.24
C LYS A 131 -10.12 10.60 -16.97
N PHE A 132 -9.38 11.70 -17.06
CA PHE A 132 -8.86 12.38 -15.90
C PHE A 132 -9.01 13.90 -16.04
N GLN A 133 -9.19 14.57 -14.91
CA GLN A 133 -9.18 16.01 -14.83
C GLN A 133 -7.98 16.47 -13.99
N LEU A 134 -7.25 17.46 -14.50
CA LEU A 134 -6.22 18.16 -13.74
C LEU A 134 -6.87 18.82 -12.51
N PRO A 135 -6.22 18.81 -11.33
CA PRO A 135 -6.62 19.68 -10.25
C PRO A 135 -6.62 21.10 -10.81
N THR A 136 -7.76 21.78 -10.79
CA THR A 136 -7.78 23.18 -11.14
C THR A 136 -6.94 23.90 -10.10
N SER A 137 -5.75 24.35 -10.53
CA SER A 137 -5.03 25.37 -9.79
C SER A 137 -6.00 26.55 -9.67
N THR A 138 -6.13 27.11 -8.47
CA THR A 138 -6.87 28.34 -8.19
C THR A 138 -6.38 29.56 -8.99
N ALA A 139 -5.51 29.39 -9.98
CA ALA A 139 -5.05 30.40 -10.92
C ALA A 139 -6.15 30.93 -11.86
N ASP A 140 -7.20 30.16 -12.17
CA ASP A 140 -8.32 30.64 -13.01
C ASP A 140 -9.36 31.45 -12.22
N ALA A 141 -9.22 31.62 -10.90
CA ALA A 141 -10.12 32.42 -10.08
C ALA A 141 -9.77 33.93 -10.06
N ARG A 142 -8.88 34.41 -10.95
CA ARG A 142 -8.45 35.83 -11.02
C ARG A 142 -8.68 36.48 -12.39
N GLN A 143 -9.71 36.06 -13.11
CA GLN A 143 -10.26 36.86 -14.22
C GLN A 143 -11.78 36.93 -14.07
N GLY A 144 -12.21 37.88 -13.23
CA GLY A 144 -13.59 38.33 -13.08
C GLY A 144 -13.56 39.81 -12.72
#